data_AF-A0A949IGT0-F1
#
_entry.id   AF-A0A949IGT0-F1
#
_cell.length_a   1.000
_cell.length_b   1.000
_cell.length_c   1.000
_cell.angle_alpha   90.00
_cell.angle_beta   90.00
_cell.angle_gamma   90.00
#
_symmetry.space_group_name_H-M   'P 1'
#
loop_
_entity.id
_entity.type
_entity.pdbx_description
1 polymer ?
#
loop_
_entity_poly.entity_id
_entity_poly.type
_entity_poly.pdbx_seq_one_letter_code
_entity_poly.pdbx_strand_id
1 'polypeptide(L)'
;MLDVRLPIGALFFILGIMIAGWGYSTKPMGAIPTSFGQLPINFDIIWGILMTLFGLAMFSLAKLDEATSMEQALAEEKARAAAALGSAGAAVSGDEKPES
;
A
#
# COMPACT_ATOMS: atom_id res chain seq x y z
N MET A 1 6.62 8.96 14.03
CA MET A 1 5.37 8.38 14.58
C MET A 1 5.13 7.11 13.79
N LEU A 2 5.01 5.94 14.43
CA LEU A 2 4.96 4.67 13.71
C LEU A 2 3.69 4.62 12.85
N ASP A 3 3.83 4.49 11.53
CA ASP A 3 2.69 4.48 10.62
C ASP A 3 1.98 3.11 10.67
N VAL A 4 1.13 2.98 11.68
CA VAL A 4 0.41 1.76 12.03
C VAL A 4 -0.57 1.29 10.96
N ARG A 5 -0.85 2.11 9.95
CA ARG A 5 -1.70 1.75 8.79
C ARG A 5 -1.17 0.53 8.03
N LEU A 6 0.14 0.47 7.82
CA LEU A 6 0.79 -0.60 7.08
C LEU A 6 0.68 -1.98 7.78
N PRO A 7 1.10 -2.12 9.06
CA PRO A 7 0.99 -3.41 9.74
C PRO A 7 -0.47 -3.83 9.97
N ILE A 8 -1.38 -2.89 10.21
CA ILE A 8 -2.81 -3.19 10.41
C ILE A 8 -3.44 -3.73 9.12
N GLY A 9 -3.20 -3.10 7.97
CA GLY A 9 -3.73 -3.57 6.68
C GLY A 9 -3.24 -4.98 6.33
N ALA A 10 -1.95 -5.25 6.53
CA ALA A 10 -1.36 -6.57 6.29
C ALA A 10 -1.94 -7.65 7.21
N LEU A 11 -2.13 -7.35 8.50
CA LEU A 11 -2.75 -8.26 9.45
C LEU A 11 -4.18 -8.63 9.04
N PHE A 12 -5.01 -7.65 8.67
CA PHE A 12 -6.39 -7.91 8.23
C PHE A 12 -6.46 -8.71 6.93
N PHE A 13 -5.53 -8.49 6.00
CA PHE A 13 -5.46 -9.25 4.76
C PHE A 13 -5.09 -10.72 5.01
N ILE A 14 -4.05 -10.98 5.82
CA ILE A 14 -3.60 -12.33 6.16
C ILE A 14 -4.67 -13.06 6.97
N LEU A 15 -5.25 -12.41 8.00
CA LEU A 15 -6.35 -13.00 8.76
C LEU A 15 -7.58 -13.28 7.89
N GLY A 16 -7.94 -12.34 7.00
CA GLY A 16 -9.08 -12.49 6.11
C GLY A 16 -8.95 -13.71 5.21
N ILE A 17 -7.80 -13.90 4.58
CA ILE A 17 -7.51 -15.08 3.74
C ILE A 17 -7.56 -16.35 4.58
N MET A 18 -6.96 -16.33 5.78
CA MET A 18 -6.93 -17.49 6.65
C MET A 18 -8.34 -17.89 7.10
N ILE A 19 -9.18 -16.92 7.48
CA ILE A 19 -10.58 -17.14 7.90
C ILE A 19 -11.44 -17.57 6.71
N ALA A 20 -11.29 -16.95 5.53
CA ALA A 20 -12.02 -17.33 4.33
C ALA A 20 -11.67 -18.76 3.87
N GLY A 21 -10.38 -19.11 3.89
CA GLY A 21 -9.91 -20.46 3.55
C GLY A 21 -10.31 -21.51 4.58
N TRP A 22 -10.28 -21.14 5.87
CA TRP A 22 -10.76 -22.00 6.94
C TRP A 22 -12.27 -22.25 6.83
N GLY A 23 -13.05 -21.18 6.64
CA GLY A 23 -14.50 -21.24 6.41
C GLY A 23 -14.89 -22.03 5.15
N TYR A 24 -14.03 -22.09 4.14
CA TYR A 24 -14.24 -22.97 2.97
C TYR A 24 -14.03 -24.46 3.30
N SER A 25 -13.10 -24.76 4.21
CA SER A 25 -12.75 -26.13 4.60
C SER A 25 -13.68 -26.69 5.70
N THR A 26 -14.31 -25.83 6.51
CA THR A 26 -15.24 -26.23 7.55
C THR A 26 -16.69 -26.29 7.04
N LYS A 27 -17.41 -27.34 7.47
CA LYS A 27 -18.87 -27.40 7.28
C LYS A 27 -19.55 -26.30 8.10
N PRO A 28 -20.69 -25.73 7.66
CA PRO A 28 -21.47 -24.77 8.45
C PRO A 28 -21.74 -25.29 9.84
N MET A 29 -21.00 -24.75 10.81
CA MET A 29 -21.16 -25.11 12.22
C MET A 29 -22.41 -24.47 12.84
N GLY A 30 -22.98 -23.46 12.17
CA GLY A 30 -24.27 -22.88 12.49
C GLY A 30 -24.95 -22.41 11.21
N ALA A 31 -26.11 -22.98 10.90
CA ALA A 31 -27.00 -22.37 9.94
C ALA A 31 -27.51 -21.05 10.53
N ILE A 32 -27.46 -19.97 9.75
CA ILE A 32 -28.10 -18.72 10.15
C ILE A 32 -29.61 -18.97 10.12
N PRO A 33 -30.34 -18.84 11.26
CA PRO A 33 -31.79 -18.90 11.22
C PRO A 33 -32.28 -17.63 10.54
N THR A 34 -32.60 -17.74 9.25
CA THR A 34 -33.27 -16.66 8.51
C THR A 34 -34.77 -16.91 8.51
N SER A 35 -35.57 -15.86 8.37
CA SER A 35 -37.04 -16.00 8.25
C SER A 35 -37.50 -16.85 7.06
N PHE A 36 -36.59 -17.21 6.14
CA PHE A 36 -36.83 -18.03 4.95
C PHE A 36 -36.22 -19.45 5.03
N GLY A 37 -35.60 -19.82 6.15
CA GLY A 37 -34.98 -21.13 6.37
C GLY A 37 -33.51 -21.07 6.83
N GLN A 38 -32.91 -22.24 7.06
CA GLN A 38 -31.50 -22.41 7.37
C GLN A 38 -30.66 -22.24 6.10
N LEU A 39 -30.04 -21.07 5.91
CA LEU A 39 -29.05 -20.92 4.85
C LEU A 39 -27.77 -21.66 5.25
N PRO A 40 -27.26 -22.62 4.44
CA PRO A 40 -26.01 -23.34 4.71
C PRO A 40 -24.77 -22.48 4.41
N ILE A 41 -24.87 -21.15 4.51
CA ILE A 41 -23.75 -20.25 4.23
C ILE A 41 -22.95 -20.06 5.51
N ASN A 42 -21.66 -20.40 5.44
CA ASN A 42 -20.70 -20.21 6.51
C ASN A 42 -20.49 -18.72 6.77
N PHE A 43 -20.85 -18.26 7.96
CA PHE A 43 -20.60 -16.89 8.39
C PHE A 43 -19.11 -16.52 8.33
N ASP A 44 -18.23 -17.50 8.58
CA ASP A 44 -16.78 -17.36 8.48
C ASP A 44 -16.32 -16.99 7.06
N ILE A 45 -16.98 -17.49 6.02
CA ILE A 45 -16.63 -17.14 4.63
C ILE A 45 -17.00 -15.68 4.34
N ILE A 46 -18.21 -15.25 4.74
CA ILE A 46 -18.68 -13.88 4.50
C ILE A 46 -17.77 -12.88 5.22
N TRP A 47 -17.48 -13.13 6.49
CA TRP A 47 -16.57 -12.29 7.28
C TRP A 47 -15.13 -12.35 6.79
N GLY A 48 -14.64 -13.52 6.41
CA GLY A 48 -13.32 -13.70 5.82
C GLY A 48 -13.16 -12.90 4.52
N ILE A 49 -14.15 -12.94 3.62
CA ILE A 49 -14.16 -12.14 2.39
C ILE A 49 -14.17 -10.65 2.72
N LEU A 50 -15.02 -10.20 3.65
CA LEU A 50 -15.08 -8.79 4.06
C LEU A 50 -13.73 -8.27 4.59
N MET A 51 -13.10 -9.04 5.47
CA MET A 51 -11.78 -8.74 6.05
C MET A 51 -10.69 -8.77 4.99
N THR A 52 -10.75 -9.71 4.05
CA THR A 52 -9.78 -9.82 2.94
C THR A 52 -9.88 -8.61 2.02
N LEU A 53 -11.08 -8.22 1.60
CA LEU A 53 -11.29 -7.04 0.74
C LEU A 53 -10.84 -5.75 1.44
N PHE A 54 -11.15 -5.61 2.73
CA PHE A 54 -10.71 -4.48 3.53
C PHE A 54 -9.19 -4.41 3.67
N GLY A 55 -8.55 -5.53 4.03
CA GLY A 55 -7.10 -5.64 4.11
C GLY A 55 -6.41 -5.38 2.76
N LEU A 56 -6.97 -5.88 1.67
CA LEU A 56 -6.48 -5.67 0.31
C LEU A 56 -6.57 -4.20 -0.11
N ALA A 57 -7.67 -3.52 0.22
CA ALA A 57 -7.83 -2.09 -0.04
C ALA A 57 -6.77 -1.26 0.71
N MET A 58 -6.55 -1.57 1.99
CA MET A 58 -5.52 -0.91 2.80
C MET A 58 -4.10 -1.21 2.34
N PHE A 59 -3.81 -2.46 1.96
CA PHE A 59 -2.51 -2.87 1.42
C PHE A 59 -2.21 -2.22 0.06
N SER A 60 -3.23 -2.10 -0.80
CA SER A 60 -3.08 -1.43 -2.11
C SER A 60 -2.78 0.06 -1.95
N LEU A 61 -3.46 0.71 -0.99
CA LEU A 61 -3.22 2.12 -0.66
C LEU A 61 -1.80 2.35 -0.12
N ALA A 62 -1.29 1.40 0.66
CA ALA A 62 0.09 1.42 1.14
C ALA A 62 1.14 1.26 0.01
N LYS A 63 0.90 0.38 -0.96
CA LYS A 63 1.80 0.26 -2.13
C LYS A 63 1.78 1.50 -3.02
N LEU A 64 0.65 2.20 -3.08
CA LEU A 64 0.55 3.49 -3.76
C LEU A 64 1.41 4.56 -3.07
N ASP A 65 1.38 4.63 -1.73
CA ASP A 65 2.23 5.56 -0.97
C ASP A 65 3.74 5.31 -1.20
N GLU A 66 4.16 4.04 -1.31
CA GLU A 66 5.54 3.65 -1.61
C GLU A 66 5.97 4.12 -3.02
N ALA A 67 5.11 3.97 -4.02
CA ALA A 67 5.35 4.42 -5.39
C ALA A 67 5.54 5.95 -5.48
N THR A 68 4.71 6.71 -4.78
CA THR A 68 4.81 8.18 -4.74
C THR A 68 6.09 8.65 -4.06
N SER A 69 6.56 7.94 -3.03
CA SER A 69 7.82 8.29 -2.34
C SER A 69 9.06 8.11 -3.22
N MET A 70 9.07 7.08 -4.08
CA MET A 70 10.16 6.85 -5.03
C MET A 70 10.21 7.93 -6.11
N GLU A 71 9.04 8.35 -6.60
CA GLU A 71 8.94 9.43 -7.58
C GLU A 71 9.43 10.78 -7.00
N GLN A 72 9.13 11.04 -5.72
CA GLN A 72 9.67 12.21 -5.01
C GLN A 72 11.18 12.14 -4.80
N ALA A 73 11.72 10.97 -4.44
CA ALA A 73 13.17 10.78 -4.27
C ALA A 73 13.91 11.00 -5.60
N LEU A 74 13.36 10.50 -6.71
CA LEU A 74 13.89 10.73 -8.05
C LEU A 74 13.79 12.22 -8.45
N ALA A 75 12.68 12.88 -8.13
CA ALA A 75 12.50 14.31 -8.41
C ALA A 75 13.49 15.18 -7.62
N GLU A 76 13.78 14.82 -6.36
CA GLU A 76 14.78 15.50 -5.53
C GLU A 76 16.19 15.28 -6.07
N GLU A 77 16.55 14.05 -6.46
CA GLU A 77 17.84 13.74 -7.07
C GLU A 77 18.04 14.53 -8.36
N LYS A 78 17.01 14.58 -9.22
CA LYS A 78 17.02 15.35 -10.47
C LYS A 78 17.16 16.85 -10.21
N ALA A 79 16.50 17.38 -9.18
CA ALA A 79 16.62 18.79 -8.78
C ALA A 79 18.04 19.11 -8.27
N ARG A 80 18.64 18.22 -7.47
CA ARG A 80 20.03 18.35 -7.01
C ARG A 80 21.03 18.28 -8.17
N ALA A 81 20.83 17.36 -9.11
CA ALA A 81 21.66 17.25 -10.31
C ALA A 81 21.57 18.51 -11.19
N ALA A 82 20.37 19.07 -11.37
CA ALA A 82 20.17 20.32 -12.11
C ALA A 82 20.86 21.52 -11.41
N ALA A 83 20.78 21.61 -10.09
CA ALA A 83 21.46 22.65 -9.31
C ALA A 83 22.99 22.53 -9.40
N ALA A 84 23.54 21.31 -9.33
CA ALA A 84 24.96 21.05 -9.47
C ALA A 84 25.48 21.47 -10.85
N LEU A 85 24.75 21.13 -11.93
CA LEU A 85 25.08 21.53 -13.29
C LEU A 85 25.04 23.05 -13.48
N GLY A 86 24.06 23.74 -12.88
CA GLY A 86 23.98 25.20 -12.90
C GLY A 86 25.16 25.88 -12.19
N SER A 87 25.59 25.33 -11.05
CA SER A 87 26.77 25.84 -10.32
C SER A 87 28.09 25.61 -11.07
N ALA A 88 28.22 24.49 -11.77
CA ALA A 88 29.40 24.19 -12.59
C ALA A 88 29.48 25.09 -13.83
N GLY A 89 28.35 25.38 -14.48
CA GLY A 89 28.29 26.34 -15.60
C GLY A 89 28.62 27.77 -15.18
N ALA A 90 28.19 28.20 -13.98
CA ALA A 90 28.53 29.50 -13.43
C ALA A 90 30.03 29.62 -13.07
N ALA A 91 30.65 28.55 -12.57
CA ALA A 91 32.07 28.51 -12.27
C ALA A 91 32.95 28.59 -13.54
N VAL A 92 32.52 27.95 -14.64
CA VAL A 92 33.23 28.01 -15.93
C VAL A 92 33.12 29.39 -16.60
N SER A 93 31.97 30.07 -16.47
CA SER A 93 31.79 31.41 -17.06
C SER A 93 32.55 32.53 -16.31
N GLY A 94 32.96 32.31 -15.06
CA GLY A 94 33.70 33.29 -14.26
C GLY A 94 35.19 33.39 -14.61
N ASP A 95 35.74 32.39 -15.31
CA ASP A 95 37.16 32.32 -15.69
C ASP A 95 37.44 33.03 -17.04
N GLU A 96 36.39 33.38 -17.79
CA GLU A 96 36.48 33.95 -19.15
C GLU A 96 36.38 35.48 -19.19
N LYS A 97 36.87 36.19 -18.16
CA LYS A 97 37.05 37.64 -18.25
C LYS A 97 38.46 37.90 -18.81
N PRO A 98 38.62 38.20 -20.12
CA PRO A 98 39.92 38.60 -20.63
C PRO A 98 40.29 39.93 -19.97
N GLU A 99 41.34 39.90 -19.15
CA GLU A 99 42.10 41.10 -18.84
C GLU A 99 42.74 41.60 -20.15
N SER A 100 42.11 42.59 -20.77
CA SER A 100 42.73 43.46 -21.77
C SER A 100 42.00 44.79 -21.85
#